data_AF-S7SSS1-F1
#
_entry.id   AF-S7SSS1-F1
#
_cell.length_a   1.000
_cell.length_b   1.000
_cell.length_c   1.000
_cell.angle_alpha   90.00
_cell.angle_beta   90.00
_cell.angle_gamma   90.00
#
_symmetry.space_group_name_H-M   'P 1'
#
loop_
_entity.id
_entity.type
_entity.pdbx_description
1 polymer ?
#
loop_
_entity_poly.entity_id
_entity_poly.type
_entity_poly.pdbx_seq_one_letter_code
_entity_poly.pdbx_strand_id
1 'polypeptide(L)'
;MLCVASFHYTSVHDMINSRIWRNGGESLTEQPKTRVSVRIYGQDYTIVGAESPAHIRLVAAFVDDKMHEFSEKNPLLDVPKLAVLTAVNIASEYLKLKEEYQRLAEQLKQEKDGKQDD
;
A
#
# COMPACT_ATOMS: atom_id res chain seq x y z
N MET A 1 -35.12 14.91 -7.22
CA MET A 1 -35.12 15.68 -8.49
C MET A 1 -33.66 16.00 -8.79
N LEU A 2 -33.20 15.58 -9.97
CA LEU A 2 -31.80 15.39 -10.37
C LEU A 2 -30.97 16.69 -10.43
N CYS A 3 -29.67 16.62 -10.11
CA CYS A 3 -28.62 16.98 -11.06
C CYS A 3 -27.26 16.39 -10.65
N VAL A 4 -26.47 16.04 -11.66
CA VAL A 4 -25.26 15.22 -11.68
C VAL A 4 -24.07 16.12 -11.99
N ALA A 5 -22.90 15.91 -11.36
CA ALA A 5 -21.53 16.38 -11.71
C ALA A 5 -20.75 16.61 -10.41
N SER A 6 -19.48 16.22 -10.22
CA SER A 6 -18.49 15.62 -11.10
C SER A 6 -17.38 15.05 -10.23
N PHE A 7 -16.85 13.95 -10.74
CA PHE A 7 -15.59 13.31 -10.40
C PHE A 7 -14.45 14.35 -10.39
N HIS A 8 -13.96 14.76 -9.22
CA HIS A 8 -12.59 15.25 -9.09
C HIS A 8 -12.09 14.96 -7.67
N TYR A 9 -11.09 14.08 -7.64
CA TYR A 9 -10.21 13.75 -6.53
C TYR A 9 -9.84 15.01 -5.74
N THR A 10 -10.46 15.21 -4.57
CA THR A 10 -10.14 16.31 -3.66
C THR A 10 -8.76 16.07 -3.04
N SER A 11 -7.77 16.59 -3.75
CA SER A 11 -6.66 17.41 -3.26
C SER A 11 -5.97 16.99 -1.95
N VAL A 12 -4.76 16.46 -2.13
CA VAL A 12 -3.70 16.19 -1.16
C VAL A 12 -3.25 17.38 -0.30
N HIS A 13 -3.91 18.54 -0.38
CA HIS A 13 -3.59 19.74 0.38
C HIS A 13 -4.56 20.01 1.55
N ASP A 14 -5.74 19.37 1.59
CA ASP A 14 -6.77 19.63 2.63
C ASP A 14 -6.65 18.71 3.86
N MET A 15 -5.77 17.71 3.83
CA MET A 15 -5.62 16.71 4.89
C MET A 15 -4.66 17.09 6.02
N ILE A 16 -3.96 18.24 5.94
CA ILE A 16 -2.92 18.60 6.92
C ILE A 16 -3.41 19.57 8.02
N ASN A 17 -4.55 20.27 7.86
CA ASN A 17 -4.87 21.39 8.77
C ASN A 17 -6.35 21.65 9.12
N SER A 18 -7.26 20.67 9.03
CA SER A 18 -8.64 20.88 9.50
C SER A 18 -8.79 20.66 11.01
N ARG A 19 -8.44 21.70 11.75
CA ARG A 19 -8.85 21.97 13.14
C ARG A 19 -10.36 22.26 13.21
N ILE A 20 -11.22 21.33 12.80
CA ILE A 20 -12.67 21.42 12.99
C ILE A 20 -13.22 20.03 13.32
N TRP A 21 -13.18 19.64 14.59
CA TRP A 21 -14.12 18.69 15.23
C TRP A 21 -14.17 18.98 16.73
N ARG A 22 -14.86 20.05 17.12
CA ARG A 22 -15.39 20.25 18.48
C ARG A 22 -16.88 19.95 18.38
N ASN A 23 -17.35 18.95 19.12
CA ASN A 23 -18.73 18.46 19.30
C ASN A 23 -19.20 17.29 18.43
N GLY A 24 -19.15 16.10 19.05
CA GLY A 24 -20.24 15.13 19.21
C GLY A 24 -21.14 14.78 18.02
N GLY A 25 -21.03 13.54 17.55
CA GLY A 25 -22.07 12.84 16.79
C GLY A 25 -21.50 11.76 15.87
N GLU A 26 -21.92 10.52 16.08
CA GLU A 26 -21.80 9.36 15.18
C GLU A 26 -20.41 8.66 15.09
N SER A 27 -20.18 7.70 15.99
CA SER A 27 -19.11 6.70 15.83
C SER A 27 -19.52 5.63 14.81
N LEU A 28 -19.42 5.95 13.52
CA LEU A 28 -19.42 4.97 12.45
C LEU A 28 -18.05 4.24 12.46
N THR A 29 -17.99 3.13 13.20
CA THR A 29 -16.96 2.07 13.16
C THR A 29 -15.63 2.46 12.48
N GLU A 30 -14.80 3.29 13.15
CA GLU A 30 -13.40 3.37 12.75
C GLU A 30 -12.74 2.04 13.08
N GLN A 31 -12.30 1.30 12.06
CA GLN A 31 -11.43 0.14 12.24
C GLN A 31 -10.22 0.58 13.08
N PRO A 32 -9.79 -0.20 14.09
CA PRO A 32 -8.67 0.17 14.94
C PRO A 32 -7.41 0.36 14.10
N LYS A 33 -6.96 1.61 13.97
CA LYS A 33 -5.73 1.96 13.26
C LYS A 33 -4.55 1.77 14.20
N THR A 34 -3.65 0.87 13.83
CA THR A 34 -2.39 0.66 14.53
C THR A 34 -1.39 1.74 14.09
N ARG A 35 -0.68 2.34 15.04
CA ARG A 35 0.46 3.24 14.79
C ARG A 35 1.76 2.51 15.14
N VAL A 36 2.70 2.45 14.20
CA VAL A 36 4.00 1.78 14.39
C VAL A 36 5.11 2.70 13.92
N SER A 37 6.09 2.93 14.78
CA SER A 37 7.33 3.60 14.41
C SER A 37 8.35 2.58 13.92
N VAL A 38 8.94 2.83 12.75
CA VAL A 38 9.92 1.96 12.08
C VAL A 38 11.07 2.81 11.57
N ARG A 39 12.23 2.19 11.34
CA ARG A 39 13.38 2.84 10.71
C ARG A 39 13.61 2.21 9.35
N ILE A 40 13.69 3.04 8.31
CA ILE A 40 13.94 2.62 6.92
C ILE A 40 15.06 3.52 6.38
N TYR A 41 16.14 2.90 5.93
CA TYR A 41 17.34 3.54 5.38
C TYR A 41 17.90 4.65 6.27
N GLY A 42 17.99 4.37 7.57
CA GLY A 42 18.47 5.31 8.58
C GLY A 42 17.50 6.44 8.95
N GLN A 43 16.30 6.47 8.37
CA GLN A 43 15.27 7.47 8.66
C GLN A 43 14.12 6.86 9.46
N ASP A 44 13.64 7.58 10.48
CA ASP A 44 12.52 7.13 11.32
C ASP A 44 11.18 7.57 10.71
N TYR A 45 10.26 6.61 10.54
CA TYR A 45 8.92 6.80 10.00
C TYR A 45 7.86 6.31 10.98
N THR A 46 6.70 6.98 11.01
CA THR A 46 5.53 6.48 11.74
C THR A 46 4.44 6.10 10.75
N ILE A 47 4.17 4.80 10.65
CA ILE A 47 3.18 4.22 9.76
C ILE A 47 1.88 4.00 10.54
N VAL A 48 0.76 4.42 9.95
CA VAL A 48 -0.58 4.23 10.50
C VAL A 48 -1.39 3.37 9.53
N GLY A 49 -1.91 2.24 9.98
CA GLY A 49 -2.63 1.29 9.12
C GLY A 49 -3.55 0.36 9.89
N ALA A 50 -4.43 -0.33 9.16
CA ALA A 50 -5.31 -1.36 9.73
C ALA A 50 -4.58 -2.71 9.94
N GLU A 51 -3.40 -2.86 9.35
CA GLU A 51 -2.58 -4.07 9.45
C GLU A 51 -1.97 -4.24 10.85
N SER A 52 -1.60 -5.49 11.15
CA SER A 52 -0.95 -5.81 12.42
C SER A 52 0.40 -5.10 12.57
N PRO A 53 0.81 -4.73 13.80
CA PRO A 53 2.12 -4.14 14.02
C PRO A 53 3.29 -5.00 13.52
N ALA A 54 3.14 -6.33 13.60
CA ALA A 54 4.14 -7.28 13.11
C ALA A 54 4.26 -7.24 11.58
N HIS A 55 3.14 -7.19 10.87
CA HIS A 55 3.14 -7.07 9.41
C HIS A 55 3.77 -5.75 8.95
N ILE A 56 3.43 -4.63 9.60
CA ILE A 56 4.02 -3.32 9.27
C ILE A 56 5.55 -3.34 9.46
N ARG A 57 6.05 -3.93 10.55
CA ARG A 57 7.50 -4.08 10.77
C ARG A 57 8.17 -4.95 9.72
N LEU A 58 7.51 -6.03 9.31
CA LEU A 58 8.02 -6.90 8.25
C LEU A 58 8.11 -6.16 6.91
N VAL A 59 7.08 -5.40 6.55
CA VAL A 59 7.08 -4.57 5.33
C VAL A 59 8.19 -3.54 5.38
N ALA A 60 8.39 -2.87 6.52
CA ALA A 60 9.46 -1.89 6.69
C ALA A 60 10.85 -2.52 6.53
N ALA A 61 11.09 -3.69 7.15
CA ALA A 61 12.35 -4.42 7.00
C ALA A 61 12.59 -4.86 5.54
N PHE A 62 11.55 -5.35 4.87
CA PHE A 62 11.64 -5.73 3.46
C PHE A 62 12.03 -4.57 2.55
N VAL A 63 11.44 -3.39 2.76
CA VAL A 63 11.79 -2.18 2.00
C VAL A 63 13.22 -1.74 2.32
N ASP A 64 13.62 -1.77 3.59
CA ASP A 64 14.98 -1.42 4.03
C ASP A 64 16.04 -2.30 3.35
N ASP A 65 15.84 -3.62 3.35
CA ASP A 65 16.73 -4.58 2.69
C ASP A 65 16.83 -4.32 1.18
N LYS A 66 15.70 -4.05 0.52
CA LYS A 66 15.68 -3.74 -0.92
C LYS A 66 16.38 -2.43 -1.25
N MET A 67 16.25 -1.41 -0.41
CA MET A 67 16.98 -0.16 -0.57
C MET A 67 18.49 -0.39 -0.45
N HIS A 68 18.94 -1.18 0.53
CA HIS A 68 20.35 -1.53 0.66
C HIS A 68 20.86 -2.29 -0.57
N GLU A 69 20.14 -3.31 -1.04
CA GLU A 69 20.50 -4.07 -2.24
C GLU A 69 20.70 -3.18 -3.48
N PHE A 70 19.82 -2.20 -3.68
CA PHE A 70 19.92 -1.29 -4.82
C PHE A 70 20.98 -0.20 -4.62
N SER A 71 21.27 0.18 -3.39
CA SER A 71 22.34 1.14 -3.07
C SER A 71 23.72 0.60 -3.45
N GLU A 72 23.96 -0.70 -3.22
CA GLU A 72 25.23 -1.37 -3.56
C GLU A 72 25.46 -1.36 -5.08
N LYS A 73 24.39 -1.53 -5.86
CA LYS A 73 24.44 -1.55 -7.33
C LYS A 73 24.47 -0.14 -7.95
N ASN A 74 24.01 0.88 -7.21
CA ASN A 74 23.84 2.24 -7.72
C ASN A 74 24.34 3.30 -6.72
N PRO A 75 25.66 3.35 -6.43
CA PRO A 75 26.20 4.19 -5.36
C PRO A 75 26.09 5.70 -5.59
N LEU A 76 25.78 6.14 -6.82
CA LEU A 76 25.64 7.55 -7.18
C LEU A 76 24.20 8.09 -7.07
N LEU A 77 23.22 7.24 -6.73
CA LEU A 77 21.83 7.69 -6.58
C LEU A 77 21.62 8.37 -5.24
N ASP A 78 20.92 9.50 -5.27
CA ASP A 78 20.43 10.12 -4.04
C ASP A 78 19.34 9.24 -3.39
N VAL A 79 19.20 9.38 -2.07
CA VAL A 79 18.27 8.56 -1.26
C VAL A 79 16.81 8.65 -1.77
N PRO A 80 16.27 9.83 -2.15
CA PRO A 80 14.93 9.91 -2.70
C PRO A 80 14.76 9.12 -4.00
N LYS A 81 15.69 9.20 -4.96
CA LYS A 81 15.64 8.42 -6.20
C LYS A 81 15.77 6.93 -5.94
N LEU A 82 16.62 6.54 -4.99
CA LEU A 82 16.76 5.15 -4.57
C LEU A 82 15.44 4.60 -3.99
N ALA A 83 14.77 5.38 -3.14
CA ALA A 83 13.46 5.01 -2.58
C ALA A 83 12.39 4.86 -3.67
N VAL A 84 12.33 5.79 -4.63
CA VAL A 84 11.40 5.71 -5.76
C VAL A 84 11.71 4.50 -6.64
N LEU A 85 12.97 4.24 -6.97
CA LEU A 85 13.39 3.06 -7.74
C LEU A 85 12.96 1.76 -7.03
N THR A 86 13.16 1.70 -5.73
CA THR A 86 12.75 0.56 -4.89
C THR A 86 11.24 0.36 -4.95
N ALA A 87 10.46 1.43 -4.77
CA ALA A 87 9.01 1.37 -4.84
C ALA A 87 8.50 0.92 -6.22
N VAL A 88 9.09 1.43 -7.31
CA VAL A 88 8.74 1.04 -8.68
C VAL A 88 9.04 -0.44 -8.93
N ASN A 89 10.19 -0.92 -8.46
CA ASN A 89 10.59 -2.32 -8.61
C ASN A 89 9.63 -3.26 -7.85
N ILE A 90 9.34 -2.97 -6.58
CA ILE A 90 8.39 -3.74 -5.75
C ILE A 90 6.99 -3.74 -6.38
N ALA A 91 6.51 -2.58 -6.85
CA ALA A 91 5.21 -2.47 -7.50
C ALA A 91 5.14 -3.31 -8.79
N SER A 92 6.21 -3.34 -9.59
CA SER A 92 6.28 -4.16 -10.79
C SER A 92 6.20 -5.66 -10.47
N GLU A 93 6.92 -6.11 -9.46
CA GLU A 93 6.88 -7.51 -8.99
C GLU A 93 5.49 -7.88 -8.48
N TYR A 94 4.87 -7.01 -7.67
CA TYR A 94 3.51 -7.21 -7.18
C TYR A 94 2.48 -7.30 -8.30
N LEU A 95 2.56 -6.44 -9.32
CA LEU A 95 1.63 -6.48 -10.45
C LEU A 95 1.75 -7.79 -11.24
N LYS A 96 2.98 -8.26 -11.51
CA LYS A 96 3.20 -9.56 -12.17
C LYS A 96 2.63 -10.72 -11.36
N LEU A 97 2.86 -10.71 -10.04
CA LEU A 97 2.33 -11.73 -9.14
C LEU A 97 0.80 -11.73 -9.12
N LYS A 98 0.18 -10.55 -9.14
CA LYS A 98 -1.27 -10.39 -9.19
C LYS A 98 -1.86 -10.94 -10.49
N GLU A 99 -1.23 -10.65 -11.63
CA GLU A 99 -1.64 -11.18 -12.94
C GLU A 99 -1.56 -12.71 -12.98
N GLU A 100 -0.45 -13.29 -12.49
CA GLU A 100 -0.28 -14.74 -12.42
C GLU A 100 -1.32 -15.39 -11.50
N TYR A 101 -1.57 -14.79 -10.33
CA TYR A 101 -2.61 -15.25 -9.41
C TYR A 101 -4.00 -15.25 -10.06
N GLN A 102 -4.35 -14.19 -10.79
CA GLN A 102 -5.63 -14.10 -11.50
C GLN A 102 -5.74 -15.17 -12.58
N ARG A 103 -4.69 -15.38 -13.37
CA ARG A 103 -4.64 -16.43 -14.40
C ARG A 103 -4.85 -17.82 -13.79
N LEU A 104 -4.16 -18.13 -12.70
CA LEU A 104 -4.29 -19.42 -12.02
C LEU A 104 -5.69 -19.61 -11.42
N ALA A 105 -6.25 -18.57 -10.81
CA ALA A 105 -7.61 -18.61 -10.27
C ALA A 105 -8.66 -18.87 -11.37
N GLU A 106 -8.47 -18.32 -12.57
CA GLU A 106 -9.34 -18.56 -13.72
C GLU A 106 -9.23 -20.01 -14.24
N GLN A 107 -8.01 -20.55 -14.34
CA GLN A 107 -7.79 -21.94 -14.72
C GLN A 107 -8.48 -22.92 -13.75
N LEU A 108 -8.35 -22.68 -12.44
CA LEU A 108 -9.01 -23.49 -11.42
C LEU A 108 -10.54 -23.42 -11.50
N LYS A 109 -11.09 -22.29 -11.95
CA LYS A 109 -12.53 -22.14 -12.16
C LYS A 109 -12.97 -22.95 -13.38
N GLN A 110 -12.26 -22.87 -14.49
CA GLN A 110 -12.55 -23.62 -15.72
C GLN A 110 -12.47 -25.15 -15.50
N GLU A 111 -11.49 -25.64 -14.71
CA GLU A 111 -11.40 -27.06 -14.36
C GLU A 111 -12.54 -27.56 -13.47
N LYS A 112 -13.08 -26.70 -12.59
CA LYS A 112 -14.22 -27.05 -11.73
C LYS A 112 -15.51 -27.08 -12.53
N ASP A 113 -15.70 -26.12 -13.42
CA ASP A 113 -16.90 -26.02 -14.25
C ASP A 113 -16.93 -27.17 -15.29
N GLY A 114 -15.78 -27.57 -15.85
CA GLY A 114 -15.68 -28.68 -16.80
C GLY A 114 -15.78 -30.09 -16.20
N LYS A 115 -15.76 -30.24 -14.86
CA LYS A 115 -15.94 -31.53 -14.16
C LYS A 115 -17.38 -31.74 -13.65
N GLN A 116 -18.27 -30.78 -13.88
CA GLN A 116 -19.65 -30.83 -13.37
C GLN A 116 -20.64 -31.39 -14.41
N ASP A 117 -20.15 -31.69 -15.62
CA ASP A 117 -20.94 -32.18 -16.76
C ASP A 117 -20.77 -33.69 -17.04
N ASP A 118 -20.04 -34.44 -16.20
CA ASP A 118 -19.89 -35.92 -16.21
C ASP A 118 -20.44 -36.54 -14.91
#